data_AF-A0A842TE69-F1
#
_entry.id   AF-A0A842TE69-F1
#
_cell.length_a   1.000
_cell.length_b   1.000
_cell.length_c   1.000
_cell.angle_alpha   90.00
_cell.angle_beta   90.00
_cell.angle_gamma   90.00
#
_symmetry.space_group_name_H-M   'P 1'
#
loop_
_entity.id
_entity.type
_entity.pdbx_description
1 polymer ?
#
loop_
_entity_poly.entity_id
_entity_poly.type
_entity_poly.pdbx_seq_one_letter_code
_entity_poly.pdbx_strand_id
1 'polypeptide(L)'
;MKMKRNVLILGIIAIIISSIVPHLVSIGSGIINSKLANFGAEIEILRSNTDNQICMDNGMVFNSSFNPIEFDSNNLKGIGVLITVVMGINIANYPFLTEEQKENLEQDTRKSIFNLISENEGIHLREICRSLDRKMGVIQYHIQVLEGCNLIDSIKDGRYRRFFTNNKELRKRSNKMIVSFTRRETTSKLLKSIFNHNGTGIFHKELAEEANISSQAITWHIKKLIKEEIIKSEKVGRQKKYFILDEHLDFLKSLLDSSN
;
A
#
# COMPACT_ATOMS: atom_id res chain seq x y z
N MET A 1 52.75 -23.76 -18.30
CA MET A 1 52.98 -22.38 -18.81
C MET A 1 51.74 -21.44 -18.74
N LYS A 2 50.62 -21.80 -18.08
CA LYS A 2 49.40 -20.94 -17.96
C LYS A 2 49.40 -20.00 -16.74
N MET A 3 50.18 -20.31 -15.70
CA MET A 3 50.16 -19.57 -14.44
C MET A 3 50.74 -18.14 -14.56
N LYS A 4 51.70 -17.92 -15.46
CA LYS A 4 52.32 -16.60 -15.68
C LYS A 4 51.40 -15.58 -16.37
N ARG A 5 50.41 -16.03 -17.16
CA ARG A 5 49.45 -15.12 -17.82
C ARG A 5 48.42 -14.54 -16.85
N ASN A 6 47.97 -15.32 -15.87
CA ASN A 6 46.97 -14.84 -14.89
C ASN A 6 47.55 -13.82 -13.92
N VAL A 7 48.82 -13.99 -13.52
CA VAL A 7 49.53 -13.03 -12.67
C VAL A 7 49.75 -11.70 -13.41
N LEU A 8 50.05 -11.75 -14.70
CA LEU A 8 50.22 -10.55 -15.53
C LEU A 8 48.89 -9.78 -15.69
N ILE A 9 47.78 -10.51 -15.91
CA ILE A 9 46.44 -9.91 -16.06
C ILE A 9 45.99 -9.26 -14.75
N LEU A 10 46.20 -9.92 -13.60
CA LEU A 10 45.88 -9.35 -12.28
C LEU A 10 46.72 -8.10 -11.98
N GLY A 11 47.99 -8.09 -12.37
CA GLY A 11 48.86 -6.91 -12.23
C GLY A 11 48.39 -5.72 -13.05
N ILE A 12 47.97 -5.94 -14.31
CA ILE A 12 47.46 -4.88 -15.18
C ILE A 12 46.13 -4.32 -14.65
N ILE A 13 45.23 -5.17 -14.15
CA ILE A 13 43.96 -4.75 -13.55
C ILE A 13 44.21 -3.91 -12.29
N ALA A 14 45.16 -4.30 -11.44
CA ALA A 14 45.51 -3.55 -10.22
C ALA A 14 46.06 -2.15 -10.54
N ILE A 15 46.87 -2.01 -11.59
CA ILE A 15 47.42 -0.71 -12.02
C ILE A 15 46.30 0.19 -12.55
N ILE A 16 45.39 -0.34 -13.36
CA ILE A 16 44.24 0.39 -13.91
C ILE A 16 43.31 0.87 -12.77
N ILE A 17 43.03 0.01 -11.79
CA ILE A 17 42.20 0.38 -10.63
C ILE A 17 42.89 1.47 -9.80
N SER A 18 44.20 1.37 -9.57
CA SER A 18 44.93 2.38 -8.77
C SER A 18 44.97 3.77 -9.42
N SER A 19 44.92 3.83 -10.75
CA SER A 19 44.98 5.09 -11.52
C SER A 19 43.61 5.77 -11.65
N ILE A 20 42.52 4.99 -11.72
CA ILE A 20 41.17 5.50 -11.96
C ILE A 20 40.46 5.91 -10.65
N VAL A 21 40.71 5.19 -9.55
CA VAL A 21 40.03 5.43 -8.26
C VAL A 21 40.26 6.85 -7.69
N PRO A 22 41.46 7.44 -7.72
CA PRO A 22 41.68 8.81 -7.22
C PRO A 22 40.90 9.87 -8.00
N HIS A 23 40.77 9.70 -9.32
CA HIS A 23 40.00 10.61 -10.16
C HIS A 23 38.48 10.49 -9.90
N LEU A 24 37.96 9.28 -9.67
CA LEU A 24 36.55 9.08 -9.31
C LEU A 24 36.21 9.65 -7.93
N VAL A 25 37.12 9.57 -6.96
CA VAL A 25 36.94 10.17 -5.63
C VAL A 25 37.02 11.70 -5.68
N SER A 26 37.89 12.27 -6.52
CA SER A 26 37.98 13.71 -6.77
C SER A 26 36.72 14.26 -7.48
N ILE A 27 36.23 13.55 -8.49
CA ILE A 27 34.97 13.90 -9.18
C ILE A 27 33.77 13.77 -8.22
N GLY A 28 33.74 12.70 -7.41
CA GLY A 28 32.69 12.45 -6.41
C GLY A 28 32.67 13.54 -5.33
N SER A 29 33.82 13.93 -4.78
CA SER A 29 33.92 14.99 -3.77
C SER A 29 33.54 16.36 -4.32
N GLY A 30 33.89 16.69 -5.57
CA GLY A 30 33.44 17.94 -6.22
C GLY A 30 31.92 18.01 -6.44
N ILE A 31 31.29 16.90 -6.85
CA ILE A 31 29.83 16.81 -7.04
C ILE A 31 29.09 16.83 -5.70
N ILE A 32 29.64 16.17 -4.68
CA ILE A 32 29.06 16.15 -3.32
C ILE A 32 29.19 17.53 -2.67
N ASN A 33 30.34 18.19 -2.77
CA ASN A 33 30.56 19.51 -2.18
C ASN A 33 29.70 20.59 -2.86
N SER A 34 29.52 20.55 -4.17
CA SER A 34 28.63 21.48 -4.88
C SER A 34 27.15 21.23 -4.54
N LYS A 35 26.72 19.97 -4.38
CA LYS A 35 25.36 19.66 -3.90
C LYS A 35 25.15 20.02 -2.44
N LEU A 36 26.13 19.82 -1.56
CA LEU A 36 26.05 20.20 -0.15
C LEU A 36 26.05 21.72 0.03
N ALA A 37 26.79 22.47 -0.78
CA ALA A 37 26.75 23.94 -0.78
C ALA A 37 25.38 24.47 -1.24
N ASN A 38 24.82 23.91 -2.31
CA ASN A 38 23.48 24.27 -2.78
C ASN A 38 22.39 23.90 -1.75
N PHE A 39 22.54 22.75 -1.08
CA PHE A 39 21.62 22.33 -0.04
C PHE A 39 21.74 23.19 1.23
N GLY A 40 22.96 23.63 1.58
CA GLY A 40 23.19 24.60 2.66
C GLY A 40 22.51 25.95 2.38
N ALA A 41 22.61 26.44 1.13
CA ALA A 41 21.94 27.66 0.71
C ALA A 41 20.40 27.53 0.72
N GLU A 42 19.85 26.39 0.29
CA GLU A 42 18.41 26.09 0.39
C GLU A 42 17.92 26.03 1.84
N ILE A 43 18.71 25.42 2.74
CA ILE A 43 18.37 25.37 4.17
C ILE A 43 18.41 26.75 4.83
N GLU A 44 19.33 27.63 4.44
CA GLU A 44 19.41 28.99 4.98
C GLU A 44 18.25 29.89 4.50
N ILE A 45 17.80 29.69 3.25
CA ILE A 45 16.58 30.33 2.72
C ILE A 45 15.33 29.81 3.47
N LEU A 46 15.23 28.51 3.73
CA LEU A 46 14.12 27.93 4.50
C LEU A 46 14.13 28.39 5.97
N ARG A 47 15.31 28.60 6.56
CA ARG A 47 15.49 29.15 7.92
C ARG A 47 15.01 30.59 8.03
N SER A 48 15.40 31.46 7.10
CA SER A 48 14.94 32.86 7.12
C SER A 48 13.41 33.02 6.93
N ASN A 49 12.80 32.12 6.16
CA ASN A 49 11.34 32.07 5.99
C ASN A 49 10.60 31.52 7.23
N THR A 50 11.22 30.59 7.96
CA THR A 50 10.62 30.02 9.18
C THR A 50 10.79 30.93 10.39
N ASP A 51 11.92 31.63 10.54
CA ASP A 51 12.12 32.62 11.60
C ASP A 51 11.11 33.79 11.49
N ASN A 52 10.75 34.21 10.28
CA ASN A 52 9.69 35.20 10.04
C ASN A 52 8.27 34.68 10.33
N GLN A 53 8.05 33.37 10.32
CA GLN A 53 6.75 32.75 10.62
C GLN A 53 6.60 32.35 12.10
N ILE A 54 7.71 32.13 12.82
CA ILE A 54 7.74 31.65 14.21
C ILE A 54 7.75 32.81 15.23
N CYS A 55 7.97 34.07 14.81
CA CYS A 55 7.83 35.24 15.69
C CYS A 55 6.39 35.51 16.19
N MET A 56 5.41 34.66 15.85
CA MET A 56 4.02 34.74 16.31
C MET A 56 3.50 33.40 16.86
N ASP A 57 4.32 32.56 17.52
CA ASP A 57 3.80 31.67 18.58
C ASP A 57 4.92 30.91 19.30
N ASN A 58 5.09 31.25 20.59
CA ASN A 58 5.53 30.34 21.66
C ASN A 58 6.98 29.78 21.62
N GLY A 59 7.93 30.62 22.03
CA GLY A 59 8.63 30.43 23.32
C GLY A 59 9.44 29.15 23.61
N MET A 60 9.82 28.33 22.62
CA MET A 60 10.78 27.23 22.83
C MET A 60 12.02 27.37 21.94
N VAL A 61 13.15 27.70 22.57
CA VAL A 61 14.48 27.76 21.93
C VAL A 61 15.15 26.39 22.05
N PHE A 62 15.33 25.70 20.92
CA PHE A 62 16.16 24.50 20.85
C PHE A 62 17.64 24.91 20.70
N ASN A 63 18.41 24.81 21.79
CA ASN A 63 19.87 24.90 21.73
C ASN A 63 20.45 23.50 21.53
N SER A 64 20.93 23.20 20.32
CA SER A 64 21.89 22.11 20.11
C SER A 64 23.27 22.73 19.83
N SER A 65 24.08 22.86 20.90
CA SER A 65 25.51 23.12 20.75
C SER A 65 26.17 21.89 20.13
N PHE A 66 26.16 21.81 18.80
CA PHE A 66 27.05 20.92 18.07
C PHE A 66 28.36 21.68 17.85
N ASN A 67 29.42 21.28 18.57
CA ASN A 67 30.78 21.65 18.18
C ASN A 67 31.12 20.89 16.89
N PRO A 68 31.48 21.56 15.79
CA PRO A 68 31.99 20.88 14.61
C PRO A 68 33.29 20.16 14.99
N ILE A 69 33.33 18.85 14.82
CA ILE A 69 34.57 18.08 14.96
C ILE A 69 35.36 18.33 13.67
N GLU A 70 36.46 19.10 13.76
CA GLU A 70 37.42 19.23 12.65
C GLU A 70 38.07 17.87 12.39
N PHE A 71 37.88 17.35 11.17
CA PHE A 71 38.43 16.07 10.75
C PHE A 71 39.63 16.29 9.82
N ASP A 72 40.83 15.99 10.33
CA ASP A 72 42.08 16.04 9.56
C ASP A 72 42.12 14.90 8.54
N SER A 73 42.09 15.26 7.26
CA SER A 73 42.03 14.36 6.10
C SER A 73 43.26 13.48 5.92
N ASN A 74 44.32 13.68 6.71
CA ASN A 74 45.57 12.94 6.59
C ASN A 74 45.66 11.70 7.48
N ASN A 75 44.70 11.47 8.39
CA ASN A 75 44.79 10.37 9.35
C ASN A 75 43.99 9.13 8.91
N LEU A 76 44.55 8.38 7.96
CA LEU A 76 43.99 7.15 7.38
C LEU A 76 43.55 6.12 8.43
N LYS A 77 44.21 6.10 9.60
CA LYS A 77 43.89 5.19 10.72
C LYS A 77 42.57 5.56 11.41
N GLY A 78 42.26 6.86 11.53
CA GLY A 78 41.00 7.34 12.13
C GLY A 78 39.78 7.09 11.23
N ILE A 79 39.97 7.25 9.91
CA ILE A 79 38.94 6.97 8.90
C ILE A 79 38.59 5.47 8.87
N GLY A 80 39.59 4.59 8.98
CA GLY A 80 39.37 3.13 9.02
C GLY A 80 38.54 2.65 10.22
N VAL A 81 38.74 3.24 11.39
CA VAL A 81 37.96 2.93 12.60
C VAL A 81 36.51 3.42 12.46
N LEU A 82 36.28 4.62 11.92
CA LEU A 82 34.94 5.14 11.66
C LEU A 82 34.18 4.33 10.61
N ILE A 83 34.82 3.94 9.50
CA ILE A 83 34.18 3.11 8.48
C ILE A 83 33.79 1.75 9.08
N THR A 84 34.63 1.16 9.92
CA THR A 84 34.36 -0.15 10.53
C THR A 84 33.27 -0.07 11.59
N VAL A 85 33.22 1.02 12.37
CA VAL A 85 32.15 1.27 13.35
C VAL A 85 30.83 1.60 12.64
N VAL A 86 30.85 2.43 11.60
CA VAL A 86 29.66 2.80 10.81
C VAL A 86 29.13 1.60 10.00
N MET A 87 29.99 0.78 9.39
CA MET A 87 29.59 -0.48 8.76
C MET A 87 29.09 -1.50 9.79
N GLY A 88 29.76 -1.65 10.93
CA GLY A 88 29.35 -2.59 11.99
C GLY A 88 27.99 -2.24 12.62
N ILE A 89 27.69 -0.95 12.76
CA ILE A 89 26.39 -0.46 13.25
C ILE A 89 25.30 -0.63 12.18
N ASN A 90 25.61 -0.48 10.88
CA ASN A 90 24.62 -0.64 9.80
C ASN A 90 24.36 -2.12 9.43
N ILE A 91 25.35 -3.00 9.51
CA ILE A 91 25.22 -4.42 9.18
C ILE A 91 24.38 -5.17 10.22
N ALA A 92 24.41 -4.75 11.50
CA ALA A 92 23.57 -5.34 12.54
C ALA A 92 22.05 -5.13 12.31
N ASN A 93 21.66 -4.20 11.42
CA ASN A 93 20.28 -3.88 11.08
C ASN A 93 19.89 -4.20 9.62
N TYR A 94 20.75 -4.83 8.81
CA TYR A 94 20.41 -5.26 7.46
C TYR A 94 20.28 -6.79 7.43
N PRO A 95 19.09 -7.37 7.16
CA PRO A 95 19.00 -8.80 6.99
C PRO A 95 19.78 -9.14 5.71
N PHE A 96 20.81 -9.96 5.88
CA PHE A 96 21.59 -10.62 4.86
C PHE A 96 20.68 -11.44 3.92
N LEU A 97 20.10 -10.77 2.92
CA LEU A 97 19.37 -11.34 1.80
C LEU A 97 19.93 -10.68 0.55
N THR A 98 20.36 -11.47 -0.44
CA THR A 98 20.89 -10.90 -1.70
C THR A 98 19.78 -10.12 -2.41
N GLU A 99 20.10 -9.05 -3.14
CA GLU A 99 19.07 -8.25 -3.85
C GLU A 99 18.25 -9.11 -4.84
N GLU A 100 18.83 -10.18 -5.38
CA GLU A 100 18.12 -11.21 -6.16
C GLU A 100 17.11 -12.00 -5.31
N GLN A 101 17.50 -12.47 -4.10
CA GLN A 101 16.59 -13.14 -3.18
C GLN A 101 15.48 -12.21 -2.69
N LYS A 102 15.80 -10.94 -2.49
CA LYS A 102 14.84 -9.90 -2.14
C LYS A 102 13.88 -9.67 -3.29
N GLU A 103 14.37 -9.46 -4.51
CA GLU A 103 13.52 -9.30 -5.70
C GLU A 103 12.62 -10.53 -5.93
N ASN A 104 13.16 -11.74 -5.79
CA ASN A 104 12.40 -12.99 -5.89
C ASN A 104 11.34 -13.10 -4.77
N LEU A 105 11.70 -12.83 -3.52
CA LEU A 105 10.76 -12.83 -2.39
C LEU A 105 9.68 -11.75 -2.57
N GLU A 106 10.03 -10.62 -3.17
CA GLU A 106 9.12 -9.53 -3.47
C GLU A 106 8.17 -9.90 -4.61
N GLN A 107 8.64 -10.63 -5.63
CA GLN A 107 7.80 -11.22 -6.66
C GLN A 107 6.88 -12.31 -6.08
N ASP A 108 7.40 -13.20 -5.24
CA ASP A 108 6.63 -14.24 -4.56
C ASP A 108 5.58 -13.65 -3.61
N THR A 109 5.93 -12.58 -2.88
CA THR A 109 5.01 -11.89 -1.97
C THR A 109 3.94 -11.15 -2.76
N ARG A 110 4.29 -10.45 -3.85
CA ARG A 110 3.30 -9.82 -4.74
C ARG A 110 2.34 -10.85 -5.35
N LYS A 111 2.87 -11.99 -5.81
CA LYS A 111 2.08 -13.10 -6.35
C LYS A 111 1.15 -13.68 -5.29
N SER A 112 1.64 -13.87 -4.07
CA SER A 112 0.85 -14.35 -2.94
C SER A 112 -0.27 -13.38 -2.57
N ILE A 113 0.01 -12.07 -2.54
CA ILE A 113 -1.01 -11.03 -2.31
C ILE A 113 -2.06 -11.03 -3.42
N PHE A 114 -1.62 -11.07 -4.68
CA PHE A 114 -2.53 -11.09 -5.82
C PHE A 114 -3.45 -12.31 -5.79
N ASN A 115 -2.89 -13.50 -5.57
CA ASN A 115 -3.66 -14.74 -5.47
C ASN A 115 -4.66 -14.68 -4.32
N LEU A 116 -4.23 -14.21 -3.14
CA LEU A 116 -5.11 -14.08 -1.99
C LEU A 116 -6.28 -13.13 -2.26
N ILE A 117 -6.05 -12.01 -2.96
CA ILE A 117 -7.10 -11.07 -3.37
C ILE A 117 -8.02 -11.73 -4.41
N SER A 118 -7.47 -12.44 -5.39
CA SER A 118 -8.23 -13.14 -6.43
C SER A 118 -9.14 -14.23 -5.86
N GLU A 119 -8.70 -14.94 -4.83
CA GLU A 119 -9.50 -15.96 -4.14
C GLU A 119 -10.52 -15.33 -3.19
N ASN A 120 -10.26 -14.11 -2.71
CA ASN A 120 -11.07 -13.44 -1.69
C ASN A 120 -11.39 -12.00 -2.08
N GLU A 121 -12.14 -11.81 -3.17
CA GLU A 121 -12.50 -10.48 -3.70
C GLU A 121 -13.13 -9.57 -2.63
N GLY A 122 -12.57 -8.38 -2.44
CA GLY A 122 -12.99 -7.43 -1.41
C GLY A 122 -12.35 -7.66 -0.03
N ILE A 123 -11.24 -8.40 0.03
CA ILE A 123 -10.47 -8.63 1.26
C ILE A 123 -9.91 -7.31 1.77
N HIS A 124 -9.85 -7.13 3.09
CA HIS A 124 -9.31 -5.91 3.68
C HIS A 124 -7.83 -6.05 4.03
N LEU A 125 -7.11 -4.93 4.09
CA LEU A 125 -5.65 -4.90 4.31
C LEU A 125 -5.18 -5.75 5.50
N ARG A 126 -5.91 -5.67 6.63
CA ARG A 126 -5.54 -6.37 7.86
C ARG A 126 -5.74 -7.89 7.77
N GLU A 127 -6.64 -8.36 6.91
CA GLU A 127 -6.88 -9.79 6.64
C GLU A 127 -5.71 -10.30 5.82
N ILE A 128 -5.31 -9.56 4.76
CA ILE A 128 -4.11 -9.87 3.96
C ILE A 128 -2.87 -10.01 4.87
N CYS A 129 -2.66 -9.06 5.78
CA CYS A 129 -1.53 -9.10 6.71
C CYS A 129 -1.54 -10.35 7.61
N ARG A 130 -2.73 -10.75 8.10
CA ARG A 130 -2.90 -11.92 8.96
C ARG A 130 -2.75 -13.22 8.19
N SER A 131 -3.31 -13.31 6.99
CA SER A 131 -3.25 -14.50 6.14
C SER A 131 -1.84 -14.81 5.63
N LEU A 132 -1.05 -13.77 5.36
CA LEU A 132 0.33 -13.92 4.87
C LEU A 132 1.39 -13.85 5.97
N ASP A 133 0.99 -13.60 7.23
CA ASP A 133 1.87 -13.34 8.37
C ASP A 133 2.98 -12.31 8.05
N ARG A 134 2.57 -11.16 7.50
CA ARG A 134 3.47 -10.07 7.09
C ARG A 134 3.12 -8.75 7.76
N LYS A 135 4.16 -7.94 7.96
CA LYS A 135 4.04 -6.57 8.50
C LYS A 135 3.21 -5.70 7.57
N MET A 136 2.39 -4.84 8.17
CA MET A 136 1.49 -3.91 7.47
C MET A 136 2.20 -3.08 6.40
N GLY A 137 3.35 -2.47 6.71
CA GLY A 137 4.09 -1.62 5.77
C GLY A 137 4.58 -2.39 4.53
N VAL A 138 4.97 -3.66 4.70
CA VAL A 138 5.42 -4.52 3.59
C VAL A 138 4.25 -4.80 2.65
N ILE A 139 3.10 -5.21 3.19
CA ILE A 139 1.89 -5.45 2.38
C ILE A 139 1.42 -4.16 1.68
N GLN A 140 1.46 -3.02 2.37
CA GLN A 140 1.07 -1.74 1.77
C GLN A 140 1.95 -1.37 0.57
N TYR A 141 3.26 -1.53 0.69
CA TYR A 141 4.19 -1.30 -0.42
C TYR A 141 3.84 -2.19 -1.62
N HIS A 142 3.69 -3.50 -1.42
CA HIS A 142 3.36 -4.41 -2.52
C HIS A 142 2.00 -4.11 -3.15
N ILE A 143 1.00 -3.74 -2.35
CA ILE A 143 -0.31 -3.33 -2.85
C ILE A 143 -0.19 -2.08 -3.70
N GLN A 144 0.60 -1.08 -3.30
CA GLN A 144 0.84 0.11 -4.11
C GLN A 144 1.48 -0.24 -5.46
N VAL A 145 2.43 -1.17 -5.48
CA VAL A 145 3.03 -1.67 -6.72
C VAL A 145 1.98 -2.38 -7.59
N LEU A 146 1.16 -3.27 -7.02
CA LEU A 146 0.11 -3.99 -7.75
C LEU A 146 -0.99 -3.06 -8.29
N GLU A 147 -1.36 -2.02 -7.54
CA GLU A 147 -2.28 -0.97 -7.98
C GLU A 147 -1.65 -0.12 -9.11
N GLY A 148 -0.37 0.22 -8.98
CA GLY A 148 0.40 0.92 -10.02
C GLY A 148 0.53 0.12 -11.33
N CYS A 149 0.61 -1.21 -11.22
CA CYS A 149 0.56 -2.13 -12.37
C CYS A 149 -0.87 -2.42 -12.86
N ASN A 150 -1.90 -1.82 -12.27
CA ASN A 150 -3.31 -2.00 -12.62
C ASN A 150 -3.79 -3.46 -12.56
N LEU A 151 -3.15 -4.29 -11.72
CA LEU A 151 -3.53 -5.69 -11.49
C LEU A 151 -4.62 -5.82 -10.43
N ILE A 152 -4.62 -4.92 -9.46
CA ILE A 152 -5.64 -4.81 -8.42
C ILE A 152 -6.18 -3.38 -8.38
N ASP A 153 -7.38 -3.24 -7.83
CA ASP A 153 -8.00 -1.95 -7.52
C ASP A 153 -8.64 -2.02 -6.13
N SER A 154 -9.03 -0.87 -5.59
CA SER A 154 -9.60 -0.79 -4.27
C SER A 154 -10.72 0.22 -4.14
N ILE A 155 -11.61 -0.06 -3.19
CA ILE A 155 -12.70 0.86 -2.83
C ILE A 155 -12.69 1.13 -1.33
N LYS A 156 -13.16 2.32 -0.98
CA LYS A 156 -13.51 2.66 0.40
C LYS A 156 -14.88 2.10 0.75
N ASP A 157 -14.94 1.27 1.78
CA ASP A 157 -16.17 0.75 2.39
C ASP A 157 -16.18 1.13 3.88
N GLY A 158 -16.77 2.29 4.16
CA GLY A 158 -16.76 2.89 5.50
C GLY A 158 -15.34 3.29 5.93
N ARG A 159 -14.84 2.64 6.99
CA ARG A 159 -13.49 2.88 7.54
C ARG A 159 -12.42 1.99 6.88
N TYR A 160 -12.82 1.00 6.10
CA TYR A 160 -11.92 0.02 5.52
C TYR A 160 -11.69 0.29 4.04
N ARG A 161 -10.49 -0.05 3.57
CA ARG A 161 -10.14 -0.18 2.15
C ARG A 161 -10.21 -1.66 1.81
N ARG A 162 -10.96 -1.99 0.75
CA ARG A 162 -11.12 -3.36 0.25
C ARG A 162 -10.46 -3.47 -1.11
N PHE A 163 -9.78 -4.59 -1.35
CA PHE A 163 -9.00 -4.83 -2.56
C PHE A 163 -9.68 -5.86 -3.45
N PHE A 164 -9.57 -5.66 -4.74
CA PHE A 164 -10.17 -6.48 -5.78
C PHE A 164 -9.19 -6.71 -6.91
N THR A 165 -9.30 -7.82 -7.63
CA THR A 165 -8.59 -7.96 -8.90
C THR A 165 -9.20 -7.04 -9.95
N ASN A 166 -8.36 -6.58 -10.88
CA ASN A 166 -8.83 -5.77 -11.99
C ASN A 166 -9.38 -6.65 -13.13
N ASN A 167 -10.48 -7.34 -12.85
CA ASN A 167 -11.21 -8.12 -13.83
C ASN A 167 -12.39 -7.34 -14.41
N LYS A 168 -12.93 -7.80 -15.56
CA LYS A 168 -13.99 -7.10 -16.29
C LYS A 168 -15.26 -6.92 -15.44
N GLU A 169 -15.63 -7.94 -14.67
CA GLU A 169 -16.84 -7.95 -13.83
C GLU A 169 -16.72 -6.96 -12.66
N LEU A 170 -15.53 -6.79 -12.09
CA LEU A 170 -15.28 -5.90 -10.95
C LEU A 170 -14.79 -4.50 -11.36
N ARG A 171 -14.77 -4.19 -12.66
CA ARG A 171 -14.42 -2.84 -13.12
C ARG A 171 -15.40 -1.79 -12.61
N LYS A 172 -16.69 -2.14 -12.53
CA LYS A 172 -17.73 -1.25 -12.00
C LYS A 172 -17.64 -1.15 -10.48
N ARG A 173 -17.70 0.08 -9.95
CA ARG A 173 -17.72 0.33 -8.51
C ARG A 173 -18.90 -0.36 -7.81
N SER A 174 -20.09 -0.34 -8.42
CA SER A 174 -21.29 -0.99 -7.89
C SER A 174 -21.10 -2.49 -7.71
N ASN A 175 -20.49 -3.18 -8.69
CA ASN A 175 -20.16 -4.61 -8.57
C ASN A 175 -19.20 -4.88 -7.40
N LYS A 176 -18.14 -4.07 -7.23
CA LYS A 176 -17.25 -4.18 -6.06
C LYS A 176 -17.97 -3.93 -4.73
N MET A 177 -18.93 -3.00 -4.70
CA MET A 177 -19.77 -2.75 -3.53
C MET A 177 -20.69 -3.93 -3.22
N ILE A 178 -21.34 -4.52 -4.24
CA ILE A 178 -22.16 -5.72 -4.10
C ILE A 178 -21.35 -6.85 -3.46
N VAL A 179 -20.17 -7.17 -3.99
CA VAL A 179 -19.26 -8.17 -3.38
C VAL A 179 -18.96 -7.83 -1.92
N SER A 180 -18.64 -6.56 -1.63
CA SER A 180 -18.36 -6.10 -0.26
C SER A 180 -19.53 -6.26 0.70
N PHE A 181 -20.76 -6.13 0.20
CA PHE A 181 -21.98 -6.31 0.99
C PHE A 181 -22.30 -7.79 1.21
N THR A 182 -22.15 -8.63 0.19
CA THR A 182 -22.39 -10.08 0.27
C THR A 182 -21.44 -10.78 1.25
N ARG A 183 -20.24 -10.23 1.47
CA ARG A 183 -19.32 -10.73 2.52
C ARG A 183 -19.83 -10.55 3.95
N ARG A 184 -20.84 -9.71 4.19
CA ARG A 184 -21.45 -9.52 5.51
C ARG A 184 -22.72 -10.33 5.60
N GLU A 185 -22.78 -11.27 6.54
CA GLU A 185 -23.92 -12.18 6.71
C GLU A 185 -25.29 -11.47 6.66
N THR A 186 -25.46 -10.42 7.46
CA THR A 186 -26.72 -9.67 7.53
C THR A 186 -27.11 -9.02 6.20
N THR A 187 -26.18 -8.35 5.53
CA THR A 187 -26.48 -7.69 4.24
C THR A 187 -26.67 -8.72 3.12
N SER A 188 -25.95 -9.85 3.19
CA SER A 188 -26.08 -10.96 2.26
C SER A 188 -27.47 -11.58 2.32
N LYS A 189 -27.97 -11.91 3.53
CA LYS A 189 -29.34 -12.40 3.74
C LYS A 189 -30.38 -11.41 3.19
N LEU A 190 -30.17 -10.12 3.46
CA LEU A 190 -31.05 -9.06 2.98
C LEU A 190 -31.08 -8.98 1.45
N LEU A 191 -29.92 -8.97 0.79
CA LEU A 191 -29.81 -8.92 -0.67
C LEU A 191 -30.41 -10.16 -1.32
N LYS A 192 -30.20 -11.35 -0.73
CA LYS A 192 -30.78 -12.61 -1.20
C LYS A 192 -32.31 -12.60 -1.14
N SER A 193 -32.91 -12.13 -0.03
CA SER A 193 -34.36 -11.98 0.10
C SER A 193 -34.92 -10.98 -0.93
N ILE A 194 -34.32 -9.80 -1.10
CA ILE A 194 -34.75 -8.84 -2.12
C ILE A 194 -34.62 -9.42 -3.54
N PHE A 195 -33.54 -10.14 -3.83
CA PHE A 195 -33.32 -10.79 -5.13
C PHE A 195 -34.36 -11.86 -5.43
N ASN A 196 -34.68 -12.74 -4.47
CA ASN A 196 -35.68 -13.80 -4.61
C ASN A 196 -37.08 -13.23 -4.93
N HIS A 197 -37.38 -12.04 -4.40
CA HIS A 197 -38.65 -11.35 -4.60
C HIS A 197 -38.58 -10.22 -5.63
N ASN A 198 -37.52 -10.13 -6.45
CA ASN A 198 -37.31 -8.97 -7.30
C ASN A 198 -38.43 -8.75 -8.35
N GLY A 199 -39.11 -9.81 -8.79
CA GLY A 199 -40.21 -9.69 -9.75
C GLY A 199 -41.46 -8.98 -9.20
N THR A 200 -41.74 -9.12 -7.90
CA THR A 200 -42.93 -8.55 -7.25
C THR A 200 -42.61 -7.42 -6.27
N GLY A 201 -41.35 -7.33 -5.85
CA GLY A 201 -40.84 -6.45 -4.81
C GLY A 201 -41.27 -6.88 -3.42
N ILE A 202 -40.37 -6.71 -2.45
CA ILE A 202 -40.61 -7.11 -1.06
C ILE A 202 -40.85 -5.90 -0.15
N PHE A 203 -41.80 -6.01 0.79
CA PHE A 203 -42.05 -4.95 1.77
C PHE A 203 -41.03 -4.99 2.91
N HIS A 204 -40.86 -3.84 3.59
CA HIS A 204 -39.95 -3.73 4.74
C HIS A 204 -40.21 -4.76 5.85
N LYS A 205 -41.49 -5.05 6.14
CA LYS A 205 -41.89 -5.98 7.21
C LYS A 205 -41.55 -7.43 6.83
N GLU A 206 -41.90 -7.83 5.61
CA GLU A 206 -41.60 -9.16 5.07
C GLU A 206 -40.09 -9.40 5.04
N LEU A 207 -39.32 -8.40 4.61
CA LEU A 207 -37.86 -8.45 4.61
C LEU A 207 -37.28 -8.65 6.02
N ALA A 208 -37.94 -8.12 7.05
CA ALA A 208 -37.53 -8.30 8.44
C ALA A 208 -37.77 -9.71 8.96
N GLU A 209 -38.92 -10.26 8.59
CA GLU A 209 -39.33 -11.61 8.96
C GLU A 209 -38.47 -12.65 8.22
N GLU A 210 -38.30 -12.53 6.89
CA GLU A 210 -37.55 -13.49 6.08
C GLU A 210 -36.05 -13.48 6.39
N ALA A 211 -35.44 -12.31 6.50
CA ALA A 211 -34.00 -12.22 6.78
C ALA A 211 -33.65 -12.45 8.26
N ASN A 212 -34.66 -12.50 9.15
CA ASN A 212 -34.52 -12.52 10.61
C ASN A 212 -33.63 -11.38 11.14
N ILE A 213 -33.94 -10.14 10.74
CA ILE A 213 -33.17 -8.93 11.07
C ILE A 213 -34.12 -7.92 11.73
N SER A 214 -33.64 -7.18 12.74
CA SER A 214 -34.43 -6.13 13.36
C SER A 214 -34.79 -5.01 12.37
N SER A 215 -35.99 -4.43 12.52
CA SER A 215 -36.46 -3.35 11.62
C SER A 215 -35.48 -2.17 11.56
N GLN A 216 -34.89 -1.78 12.69
CA GLN A 216 -33.90 -0.71 12.75
C GLN A 216 -32.65 -1.02 11.91
N ALA A 217 -32.12 -2.26 12.00
CA ALA A 217 -30.98 -2.67 11.21
C ALA A 217 -31.32 -2.68 9.72
N ILE A 218 -32.51 -3.15 9.33
CA ILE A 218 -32.96 -3.12 7.93
C ILE A 218 -33.03 -1.70 7.40
N THR A 219 -33.60 -0.75 8.15
CA THR A 219 -33.63 0.65 7.73
C THR A 219 -32.23 1.16 7.41
N TRP A 220 -31.25 0.83 8.27
CA TRP A 220 -29.85 1.20 8.05
C TRP A 220 -29.27 0.54 6.78
N HIS A 221 -29.45 -0.78 6.61
CA HIS A 221 -28.94 -1.52 5.46
C HIS A 221 -29.57 -1.04 4.15
N ILE A 222 -30.89 -0.88 4.10
CA ILE A 222 -31.64 -0.37 2.93
C ILE A 222 -31.15 1.02 2.56
N LYS A 223 -31.00 1.93 3.54
CA LYS A 223 -30.51 3.28 3.27
C LYS A 223 -29.11 3.24 2.65
N LYS A 224 -28.25 2.34 3.12
CA LYS A 224 -26.90 2.16 2.57
C LYS A 224 -26.94 1.56 1.16
N LEU A 225 -27.79 0.56 0.90
CA LEU A 225 -27.93 -0.06 -0.42
C LEU A 225 -28.53 0.88 -1.47
N ILE A 226 -29.53 1.68 -1.11
CA ILE A 226 -30.10 2.72 -1.98
C ILE A 226 -29.05 3.79 -2.30
N LYS A 227 -28.27 4.20 -1.30
CA LYS A 227 -27.20 5.20 -1.49
C LYS A 227 -26.14 4.75 -2.49
N GLU A 228 -25.81 3.46 -2.51
CA GLU A 228 -24.86 2.88 -3.46
C GLU A 228 -25.53 2.44 -4.77
N GLU A 229 -26.81 2.81 -4.99
CA GLU A 229 -27.60 2.54 -6.19
C GLU A 229 -27.75 1.03 -6.51
N ILE A 230 -27.64 0.17 -5.50
CA ILE A 230 -27.78 -1.29 -5.68
C ILE A 230 -29.25 -1.70 -5.70
N ILE A 231 -30.07 -1.00 -4.90
CA ILE A 231 -31.51 -1.25 -4.80
C ILE A 231 -32.29 0.04 -5.00
N LYS A 232 -33.52 -0.08 -5.50
CA LYS A 232 -34.51 1.00 -5.57
C LYS A 232 -35.67 0.71 -4.63
N SER A 233 -36.42 1.76 -4.31
CA SER A 233 -37.66 1.64 -3.54
C SER A 233 -38.82 2.26 -4.28
N GLU A 234 -39.96 1.58 -4.30
CA GLU A 234 -41.20 2.08 -4.91
C GLU A 234 -42.29 2.19 -3.85
N LYS A 235 -43.04 3.29 -3.86
CA LYS A 235 -44.10 3.55 -2.87
C LYS A 235 -45.37 2.82 -3.27
N VAL A 236 -45.90 2.00 -2.36
CA VAL A 236 -47.18 1.29 -2.53
C VAL A 236 -48.07 1.66 -1.34
N GLY A 237 -49.02 2.56 -1.58
CA GLY A 237 -49.88 3.13 -0.52
C GLY A 237 -49.06 3.85 0.56
N ARG A 238 -49.10 3.34 1.80
CA ARG A 238 -48.35 3.87 2.95
C ARG A 238 -46.98 3.20 3.15
N GLN A 239 -46.68 2.15 2.39
CA GLN A 239 -45.48 1.34 2.53
C GLN A 239 -44.56 1.50 1.31
N LYS A 240 -43.38 0.87 1.37
CA LYS A 240 -42.42 0.81 0.28
C LYS A 240 -42.07 -0.63 -0.03
N LYS A 241 -41.97 -0.94 -1.31
CA LYS A 241 -41.35 -2.16 -1.83
C LYS A 241 -39.93 -1.89 -2.26
N TYR A 242 -39.08 -2.90 -2.18
CA TYR A 242 -37.67 -2.83 -2.56
C TYR A 242 -37.36 -3.82 -3.67
N PHE A 243 -36.48 -3.39 -4.56
CA PHE A 243 -36.07 -4.12 -5.76
C PHE A 243 -34.57 -3.92 -5.98
N ILE A 244 -33.86 -4.93 -6.45
CA ILE A 244 -32.53 -4.80 -7.04
C ILE A 244 -32.66 -4.03 -8.36
N LEU A 245 -31.70 -3.16 -8.68
CA LEU A 245 -31.66 -2.54 -10.00
C LEU A 245 -31.33 -3.56 -11.09
N ASP A 246 -31.99 -3.44 -12.24
CA ASP A 246 -31.89 -4.43 -13.34
C ASP A 246 -30.45 -4.64 -13.80
N GLU A 247 -29.63 -3.59 -13.81
CA GLU A 247 -28.22 -3.66 -14.19
C GLU A 247 -27.32 -4.49 -13.26
N HIS A 248 -27.82 -4.85 -12.08
CA HIS A 248 -27.10 -5.66 -11.09
C HIS A 248 -27.64 -7.09 -10.97
N LEU A 249 -28.77 -7.41 -11.60
CA LEU A 249 -29.41 -8.72 -11.45
C LEU A 249 -28.52 -9.87 -11.92
N ASP A 250 -27.95 -9.75 -13.11
CA ASP A 250 -27.11 -10.81 -13.69
C ASP A 250 -25.86 -11.05 -12.83
N PHE A 251 -25.25 -9.98 -12.34
CA PHE A 251 -24.07 -10.05 -11.49
C PHE A 251 -24.40 -10.60 -10.10
N LEU A 252 -25.52 -10.18 -9.49
CA LEU A 252 -25.94 -10.70 -8.19
C LEU A 252 -26.32 -12.19 -8.30
N LYS A 253 -26.95 -12.59 -9.41
CA LYS A 253 -27.28 -13.99 -9.69
C LYS A 253 -26.01 -14.85 -9.75
N SER A 254 -24.99 -14.44 -10.51
CA SER A 254 -23.75 -15.21 -10.62
C SER A 254 -23.02 -15.35 -9.28
N LEU A 255 -23.08 -14.33 -8.41
CA LEU A 255 -22.55 -14.40 -7.04
C LEU A 255 -23.34 -15.35 -6.13
N LEU A 256 -24.67 -15.38 -6.25
CA LEU A 256 -25.50 -16.28 -5.43
C LEU A 256 -25.38 -17.73 -5.88
N ASP A 257 -25.30 -17.97 -7.20
CA ASP A 257 -25.15 -19.31 -7.78
C ASP A 257 -23.79 -19.94 -7.44
N SER A 258 -22.73 -19.14 -7.31
CA SER A 258 -21.40 -19.61 -6.89
C SER A 258 -21.25 -19.85 -5.39
N SER A 259 -22.24 -19.45 -4.59
CA SER A 259 -22.25 -19.61 -3.13
C SER A 259 -23.02 -20.84 -2.62
N ASN A 260 -23.66 -21.58 -3.52
CA ASN A 260 -24.32 -22.87 -3.26
C ASN A 260 -23.46 -24.03 -3.78
#